data_AF-A0A831RIV2-F1
#
_entry.id   AF-A0A831RIV2-F1
#
_cell.length_a   1.000
_cell.length_b   1.000
_cell.length_c   1.000
_cell.angle_alpha   90.00
_cell.angle_beta   90.00
_cell.angle_gamma   90.00
#
_symmetry.space_group_name_H-M   'P 1'
#
loop_
_entity.id
_entity.type
_entity.pdbx_description
1 polymer ?
#
loop_
_entity_poly.entity_id
_entity_poly.type
_entity_poly.pdbx_seq_one_letter_code
_entity_poly.pdbx_strand_id
1 'polypeptide(L)'
;MSRQEKKQFRIRISGLEADVAYFDARLALLGETPASPHQAAQIRTYRILEENLSAMLERLRRLQAGTGEPPDAPVRLSPPGG
;
A
#
# COMPACT_ATOMS: atom_id res chain seq x y z
N MET A 1 -21.67 0.63 -28.52
CA MET A 1 -21.48 0.81 -27.07
C MET A 1 -20.24 0.04 -26.66
N SER A 2 -19.09 0.71 -26.50
CA SER A 2 -17.81 0.04 -26.23
C SER A 2 -17.72 -0.31 -24.75
N ARG A 3 -17.58 -1.61 -24.44
CA ARG A 3 -17.24 -2.12 -23.11
C ARG A 3 -15.93 -1.45 -22.69
N GLN A 4 -16.02 -0.46 -21.80
CA GLN A 4 -14.86 -0.03 -21.04
C GLN A 4 -14.34 -1.26 -20.30
N GLU A 5 -13.26 -1.82 -20.79
CA GLU A 5 -12.45 -2.80 -20.09
C GLU A 5 -12.01 -2.13 -18.79
N LYS A 6 -12.79 -2.33 -17.72
CA LYS A 6 -12.41 -1.94 -16.37
C LYS A 6 -11.08 -2.64 -16.12
N LYS A 7 -9.96 -1.91 -16.26
CA LYS A 7 -8.62 -2.39 -15.89
C LYS A 7 -8.70 -2.83 -14.43
N GLN A 8 -8.85 -4.13 -14.23
CA GLN A 8 -8.90 -4.73 -12.91
C GLN A 8 -7.47 -4.66 -12.36
N PHE A 9 -7.21 -3.66 -11.51
CA PHE A 9 -5.96 -3.60 -10.76
C PHE A 9 -5.98 -4.73 -9.74
N ARG A 10 -5.23 -5.79 -10.06
CA ARG A 10 -4.95 -6.90 -9.14
C ARG A 10 -3.80 -6.47 -8.25
N ILE A 11 -4.09 -6.21 -6.98
CA ILE A 11 -3.06 -5.91 -6.00
C ILE A 11 -2.68 -7.22 -5.29
N ARG A 12 -1.37 -7.49 -5.20
CA ARG A 12 -0.82 -8.60 -4.41
C ARG A 12 -0.44 -8.10 -3.03
N ILE A 13 -0.77 -8.85 -1.99
CA ILE A 13 -0.47 -8.49 -0.60
C ILE A 13 1.05 -8.44 -0.40
N SER A 14 1.79 -9.40 -0.94
CA SER A 14 3.26 -9.41 -0.91
C SER A 14 3.91 -8.15 -1.48
N GLY A 15 3.33 -7.57 -2.54
CA GLY A 15 3.82 -6.31 -3.11
C GLY A 15 3.66 -5.14 -2.15
N LEU A 16 2.51 -5.05 -1.49
CA LEU A 16 2.26 -4.03 -0.47
C LEU A 16 3.14 -4.21 0.78
N GLU A 17 3.37 -5.45 1.19
CA GLU A 17 4.29 -5.76 2.30
C GLU A 17 5.71 -5.29 1.99
N ALA A 18 6.17 -5.52 0.76
CA ALA A 18 7.47 -5.05 0.31
C ALA A 18 7.57 -3.51 0.29
N ASP A 19 6.52 -2.83 -0.19
CA ASP A 19 6.47 -1.36 -0.21
C ASP A 19 6.49 -0.77 1.21
N VAL A 20 5.70 -1.33 2.14
CA VAL A 20 5.72 -0.92 3.55
C VAL A 20 7.10 -1.13 4.17
N ALA A 21 7.69 -2.31 4.01
CA ALA A 21 9.03 -2.61 4.54
C ALA A 21 10.11 -1.69 3.95
N TYR A 22 9.99 -1.32 2.67
CA TYR A 22 10.88 -0.36 2.05
C TYR A 22 10.78 1.03 2.68
N PHE A 23 9.55 1.53 2.93
CA PHE A 23 9.37 2.84 3.53
C PHE A 23 9.83 2.90 4.98
N ASP A 24 9.56 1.86 5.77
CA ASP A 24 10.08 1.73 7.15
C ASP A 24 11.62 1.77 7.16
N ALA A 25 12.26 0.92 6.34
CA ALA A 25 13.72 0.92 6.21
C ALA A 25 14.27 2.28 5.75
N ARG A 26 13.57 2.95 4.83
CA ARG A 26 13.99 4.27 4.34
C ARG A 26 13.87 5.35 5.41
N LEU A 27 12.83 5.32 6.23
CA LEU A 27 12.65 6.22 7.37
C LEU A 27 13.74 6.00 8.41
N ALA A 28 14.07 4.74 8.72
CA ALA A 28 15.17 4.39 9.62
C ALA A 28 16.52 4.94 9.14
N LEU A 29 16.79 4.90 7.82
CA LEU A 29 18.00 5.46 7.22
C LEU A 29 18.05 7.00 7.22
N LEU A 30 16.90 7.66 7.11
CA LEU A 30 16.82 9.12 7.12
C LEU A 30 16.93 9.71 8.54
N GLY A 31 16.68 8.90 9.58
CA GLY A 31 16.72 9.31 10.97
C GLY A 31 15.57 10.24 11.38
N GLU A 32 15.51 10.58 12.67
CA GLU A 32 14.40 11.37 13.23
C GLU A 32 14.57 12.88 13.02
N THR A 33 15.81 13.37 12.91
CA THR A 33 16.11 14.80 12.78
C THR A 33 16.49 15.13 11.33
N PRO A 34 15.65 15.84 10.57
CA PRO A 34 15.98 16.21 9.20
C PRO A 34 17.09 17.28 9.16
N ALA A 35 18.10 17.06 8.34
CA ALA A 35 19.20 17.99 8.09
C ALA A 35 18.83 19.09 7.07
N SER A 36 17.70 18.96 6.37
CA SER A 36 17.24 19.95 5.38
C SER A 36 15.71 19.95 5.20
N PRO A 37 15.12 21.03 4.66
CA PRO A 37 13.70 21.06 4.29
C PRO A 37 13.31 19.96 3.30
N HIS A 38 14.20 19.59 2.38
CA HIS A 38 13.98 18.50 1.43
C HIS A 38 13.88 17.14 2.14
N GLN A 39 14.77 16.89 3.09
CA GLN A 39 14.71 15.68 3.91
C GLN A 39 13.46 15.66 4.79
N ALA A 40 13.07 16.80 5.36
CA ALA A 40 11.83 16.91 6.12
C ALA A 40 10.60 16.58 5.25
N ALA A 41 10.57 17.03 3.99
CA ALA A 41 9.52 16.68 3.04
C ALA A 41 9.54 15.19 2.71
N GLN A 42 10.72 14.59 2.46
CA GLN A 42 10.86 13.15 2.21
C GLN A 42 10.34 12.31 3.37
N ILE A 43 10.73 12.63 4.61
CA ILE A 43 10.26 11.92 5.82
C ILE A 43 8.73 11.99 5.91
N ARG A 44 8.14 13.18 5.71
CA ARG A 44 6.68 13.33 5.71
C ARG A 44 6.02 12.48 4.63
N THR A 45 6.55 12.49 3.41
CA THR A 45 6.01 11.69 2.30
C THR A 45 6.09 10.20 2.60
N TYR A 46 7.23 9.70 3.08
CA TYR A 46 7.38 8.27 3.37
C TYR A 46 6.46 7.81 4.50
N ARG A 47 6.31 8.60 5.58
CA ARG A 47 5.33 8.29 6.64
C ARG A 47 3.90 8.20 6.12
N ILE A 48 3.48 9.19 5.33
CA ILE A 48 2.13 9.19 4.74
C ILE A 48 1.92 7.95 3.86
N LEU A 49 2.91 7.59 3.03
CA LEU A 49 2.82 6.41 2.17
C LEU A 49 2.77 5.12 3.00
N GLU A 50 3.66 4.97 3.97
CA GLU A 50 3.70 3.81 4.88
C GLU A 50 2.37 3.61 5.61
N GLU A 51 1.81 4.68 6.20
CA GLU A 51 0.53 4.65 6.92
C GLU A 51 -0.63 4.23 6.00
N ASN A 52 -0.72 4.83 4.80
CA ASN A 52 -1.78 4.52 3.84
C ASN A 52 -1.69 3.08 3.31
N LEU A 53 -0.48 2.62 2.99
CA LEU A 53 -0.27 1.26 2.50
C LEU A 53 -0.50 0.22 3.59
N SER A 54 -0.08 0.50 4.82
CA SER A 54 -0.34 -0.35 5.99
C SER A 54 -1.85 -0.49 6.25
N ALA A 55 -2.59 0.62 6.23
CA ALA A 55 -4.04 0.59 6.38
C ALA A 55 -4.74 -0.19 5.26
N MET A 56 -4.27 -0.05 4.02
CA MET A 56 -4.77 -0.82 2.89
C MET A 56 -4.47 -2.31 3.04
N LEU A 57 -3.25 -2.65 3.44
CA LEU A 57 -2.79 -4.02 3.66
C LEU A 57 -3.59 -4.71 4.78
N GLU A 58 -3.85 -4.02 5.89
CA GLU A 58 -4.76 -4.53 6.92
C GLU A 58 -6.16 -4.79 6.40
N ARG A 59 -6.73 -3.86 5.61
CA ARG A 59 -8.05 -4.02 5.00
C ARG A 59 -8.07 -5.24 4.08
N LEU A 60 -7.04 -5.42 3.26
CA LEU A 60 -6.93 -6.56 2.34
C LEU A 60 -6.78 -7.88 3.10
N ARG A 61 -5.98 -7.93 4.18
CA ARG A 61 -5.86 -9.11 5.06
C ARG A 61 -7.21 -9.49 5.67
N ARG A 62 -7.99 -8.50 6.16
CA ARG A 62 -9.34 -8.75 6.68
C ARG A 62 -10.28 -9.31 5.62
N LEU A 63 -10.22 -8.79 4.39
CA LEU A 63 -11.02 -9.30 3.27
C LEU A 63 -10.62 -10.75 2.92
N GLN A 64 -9.33 -11.05 2.87
CA GLN A 64 -8.83 -12.38 2.53
C GLN A 64 -9.13 -13.42 3.61
N ALA A 65 -9.03 -13.06 4.89
CA ALA A 65 -9.41 -13.92 6.01
C ALA A 65 -10.88 -14.34 5.94
N GLY A 66 -11.74 -13.51 5.34
CA GLY A 66 -13.15 -13.83 5.10
C GLY A 66 -13.42 -14.68 3.85
N THR A 67 -12.47 -14.81 2.92
CA THR A 67 -12.69 -15.50 1.64
C THR A 67 -12.10 -16.91 1.57
N GLY A 68 -11.27 -17.33 2.53
CA GLY A 68 -10.60 -18.66 2.51
C GLY A 68 -9.62 -18.85 1.34
N GLU A 69 -9.26 -17.76 0.66
CA GLU A 69 -8.34 -17.73 -0.47
C GLU A 69 -6.88 -17.77 0.04
N PRO A 70 -5.94 -18.31 -0.74
CA PRO A 70 -4.55 -18.40 -0.31
C PRO A 70 -3.93 -17.01 -0.08
N PRO A 71 -2.94 -16.89 0.85
CA PRO A 71 -2.42 -15.62 1.37
C PRO A 71 -1.92 -14.60 0.33
N ASP A 72 -1.54 -15.06 -0.86
CA ASP A 72 -0.97 -14.21 -1.91
C ASP A 72 -1.83 -14.16 -3.19
N ALA A 73 -3.08 -14.61 -3.11
CA ALA A 73 -4.03 -14.43 -4.18
C ALA A 73 -4.24 -12.92 -4.46
N PRO A 74 -4.25 -12.49 -5.72
CA PRO A 74 -4.48 -11.10 -6.05
C PRO A 74 -5.89 -10.68 -5.61
N VAL A 75 -5.97 -9.70 -4.70
CA VAL A 75 -7.24 -9.21 -4.19
C VAL A 75 -7.88 -8.32 -5.25
N ARG A 76 -9.15 -8.61 -5.58
CA ARG A 76 -9.93 -7.78 -6.49
C ARG A 76 -10.43 -6.55 -5.74
N LEU A 77 -9.92 -5.38 -6.10
CA LEU A 77 -10.54 -4.12 -5.71
C LEU A 77 -11.75 -3.86 -6.62
N SER A 78 -12.95 -3.97 -6.07
CA SER A 78 -14.13 -3.39 -6.73
C SER A 78 -13.99 -1.87 -6.71
N PRO A 79 -14.26 -1.17 -7.83
CA PRO A 79 -14.33 0.29 -7.78
C PRO A 79 -15.41 0.72 -6.77
N PRO A 80 -15.24 1.84 -6.05
CA PRO A 80 -16.30 2.38 -5.22
C PRO A 80 -17.54 2.55 -6.09
N GLY A 81 -18.68 2.02 -5.63
CA GLY A 81 -19.95 2.07 -6.34
C GLY A 81 -20.28 3.51 -6.73
N GLY A 82 -20.59 3.71 -8.00
CA GLY A 82 -21.21 4.95 -8.51
C GLY A 82 -22.72 4.88 -8.41
#